data_AF-A0A2D5YBA1-F1
#
_entry.id   AF-A0A2D5YBA1-F1
#
_cell.length_a   1.000
_cell.length_b   1.000
_cell.length_c   1.000
_cell.angle_alpha   90.00
_cell.angle_beta   90.00
_cell.angle_gamma   90.00
#
_symmetry.space_group_name_H-M   'P 1'
#
loop_
_entity.id
_entity.type
_entity.pdbx_description
1 polymer ?
#
loop_
_entity_poly.entity_id
_entity_poly.type
_entity_poly.pdbx_seq_one_letter_code
_entity_poly.pdbx_strand_id
1 'polypeptide(L)'
;GFVRAINKYADERAPWKLAKSDAPEDKKALATSLATMLEGLRLANELLAPVMPGAHAKICHCLGQEPAQTWAGRLVWSECLSGIKLGEKTILFPRD
;
A
#
# COMPACT_ATOMS: atom_id res chain seq x y z
N GLY A 1 -0.27 -5.54 -15.58
CA GLY A 1 0.86 -5.55 -14.63
C GLY A 1 0.35 -5.23 -13.24
N PHE A 2 0.94 -5.81 -12.20
CA PHE A 2 0.40 -5.80 -10.83
C PHE A 2 0.12 -4.39 -10.28
N VAL A 3 1.10 -3.48 -10.31
CA VAL A 3 0.93 -2.08 -9.85
C VAL A 3 -0.14 -1.33 -10.65
N ARG A 4 -0.24 -1.57 -11.97
CA ARG A 4 -1.29 -0.96 -12.80
C ARG A 4 -2.70 -1.45 -12.41
N ALA A 5 -2.82 -2.70 -11.96
CA ALA A 5 -4.10 -3.23 -11.49
C ALA A 5 -4.54 -2.58 -10.16
N ILE A 6 -3.59 -2.29 -9.26
CA ILE A 6 -3.85 -1.53 -8.04
C ILE A 6 -4.36 -0.13 -8.38
N ASN A 7 -3.73 0.56 -9.33
CA ASN A 7 -4.20 1.88 -9.79
C ASN A 7 -5.60 1.80 -10.40
N LYS A 8 -5.85 0.83 -11.29
CA LYS A 8 -7.17 0.61 -11.88
C LYS A 8 -8.23 0.36 -10.80
N TYR A 9 -7.92 -0.44 -9.79
CA TYR A 9 -8.82 -0.68 -8.67
C TYR A 9 -9.13 0.60 -7.88
N ALA A 10 -8.13 1.46 -7.66
CA ALA A 10 -8.32 2.75 -7.02
C ALA A 10 -9.27 3.66 -7.83
N ASP A 11 -9.12 3.67 -9.16
CA ASP A 11 -9.99 4.44 -10.06
C ASP A 11 -11.44 3.94 -10.05
N GLU A 12 -11.63 2.62 -10.07
CA GLU A 12 -12.96 1.98 -10.04
C GLU A 12 -13.66 2.17 -8.68
N ARG A 13 -12.92 2.08 -7.57
CA ARG A 13 -13.48 2.27 -6.22
C ARG A 13 -13.66 3.73 -5.84
N ALA A 14 -12.89 4.64 -6.45
CA ALA A 14 -12.90 6.07 -6.19
C ALA A 14 -12.94 6.42 -4.68
N PRO A 15 -11.95 6.00 -3.88
CA PRO A 15 -11.97 6.16 -2.42
C PRO A 15 -12.11 7.62 -1.98
N TRP A 16 -11.64 8.59 -2.77
CA TRP A 16 -11.84 10.02 -2.51
C TRP A 16 -13.30 10.49 -2.57
N LYS A 17 -14.19 9.73 -3.23
CA LYS A 17 -15.64 9.97 -3.19
C LYS A 17 -16.24 9.34 -1.95
N LEU A 18 -15.88 8.09 -1.65
CA LEU A 18 -16.33 7.36 -0.45
C LEU A 18 -15.94 8.10 0.84
N ALA A 19 -14.75 8.70 0.88
CA ALA A 19 -14.26 9.49 2.01
C ALA A 19 -15.07 10.78 2.29
N LYS A 20 -15.90 11.23 1.36
CA LYS A 20 -16.78 12.39 1.54
C LYS A 20 -18.17 12.02 2.05
N SER A 21 -18.50 10.73 2.06
CA SER A 21 -19.80 10.24 2.51
C SER A 21 -19.77 9.88 4.00
N ASP A 22 -20.86 10.17 4.69
CA ASP A 22 -21.04 9.80 6.10
C ASP A 22 -21.76 8.47 6.29
N ALA A 23 -22.25 7.85 5.21
CA ALA A 23 -22.95 6.58 5.26
C ALA A 23 -22.05 5.46 5.84
N PRO A 24 -22.55 4.66 6.80
CA PRO A 24 -21.79 3.54 7.38
C PRO A 24 -21.25 2.55 6.33
N GLU A 25 -22.02 2.31 5.28
CA GLU A 25 -21.67 1.41 4.17
C GLU A 25 -20.48 1.96 3.38
N ASP A 26 -20.47 3.27 3.11
CA ASP A 26 -19.39 3.93 2.37
C ASP A 26 -18.10 3.99 3.18
N LYS A 27 -18.21 4.21 4.51
CA LYS A 27 -17.05 4.15 5.42
C LYS A 27 -16.43 2.76 5.44
N LYS A 28 -17.25 1.70 5.44
CA LYS A 28 -16.78 0.31 5.35
C LYS A 28 -16.13 0.03 3.99
N ALA A 29 -16.76 0.46 2.90
CA ALA A 29 -16.22 0.30 1.55
C ALA A 29 -14.88 1.03 1.37
N LEU A 30 -14.75 2.22 1.93
CA LEU A 30 -13.51 2.98 1.96
C LEU A 30 -12.41 2.22 2.69
N ALA A 31 -12.68 1.75 3.91
CA ALA A 31 -11.71 1.00 4.70
C ALA A 31 -11.21 -0.25 3.97
N THR A 32 -12.14 -1.03 3.39
CA THR A 32 -11.79 -2.22 2.58
C THR A 32 -10.96 -1.85 1.35
N SER A 33 -11.31 -0.78 0.65
CA SER A 33 -10.59 -0.35 -0.55
C SER A 33 -9.16 0.08 -0.22
N LEU A 34 -8.98 0.88 0.84
CA LEU A 34 -7.68 1.31 1.32
C LEU A 34 -6.83 0.12 1.79
N ALA A 35 -7.41 -0.80 2.57
CA ALA A 35 -6.71 -2.00 3.03
C ALA A 35 -6.23 -2.86 1.86
N THR A 36 -7.08 -3.06 0.84
CA THR A 36 -6.75 -3.83 -0.36
C THR A 36 -5.61 -3.18 -1.15
N MET A 37 -5.68 -1.87 -1.34
CA MET A 37 -4.64 -1.12 -2.04
C MET A 37 -3.30 -1.15 -1.29
N LEU A 38 -3.36 -1.01 0.04
CA LEU A 38 -2.18 -0.98 0.89
C LEU A 38 -1.47 -2.34 0.92
N GLU A 39 -2.21 -3.45 1.04
CA GLU A 39 -1.62 -4.79 1.01
C GLU A 39 -1.08 -5.14 -0.39
N GLY A 40 -1.79 -4.72 -1.45
CA GLY A 40 -1.26 -4.80 -2.81
C GLY A 40 0.06 -4.04 -2.97
N LEU A 41 0.15 -2.83 -2.42
CA LEU A 41 1.37 -2.03 -2.44
C LEU A 41 2.51 -2.69 -1.65
N ARG A 42 2.21 -3.29 -0.49
CA ARG A 42 3.19 -4.03 0.32
C ARG A 42 3.80 -5.17 -0.48
N LEU A 43 2.96 -6.00 -1.12
CA LEU A 43 3.43 -7.10 -1.98
C LEU A 43 4.28 -6.60 -3.16
N ALA A 44 3.87 -5.50 -3.80
CA ALA A 44 4.65 -4.88 -4.86
C ALA A 44 6.02 -4.39 -4.34
N ASN A 45 6.06 -3.87 -3.11
CA ASN A 45 7.28 -3.40 -2.47
C ASN A 45 8.25 -4.54 -2.14
N GLU A 46 7.76 -5.70 -1.71
CA GLU A 46 8.61 -6.89 -1.49
C GLU A 46 9.30 -7.33 -2.79
N LEU A 47 8.56 -7.31 -3.90
CA LEU A 47 9.10 -7.62 -5.23
C LEU A 47 10.09 -6.55 -5.74
N LEU A 48 10.02 -5.33 -5.19
CA LEU A 48 10.90 -4.21 -5.54
C LEU A 48 12.26 -4.28 -4.84
N ALA A 49 12.36 -4.98 -3.71
CA ALA A 49 13.55 -5.09 -2.89
C ALA A 49 14.86 -5.44 -3.64
N PRO A 50 14.89 -6.38 -4.62
CA PRO A 50 16.14 -6.78 -5.25
C PRO A 50 16.58 -5.83 -6.37
N VAL A 51 15.64 -5.03 -6.90
CA VAL A 51 15.89 -4.11 -8.03
C VAL A 51 16.18 -2.71 -7.51
N MET A 52 15.45 -2.25 -6.50
CA MET A 52 15.57 -0.90 -5.93
C MET A 52 15.50 -0.92 -4.40
N PRO A 53 16.54 -1.42 -3.70
CA PRO A 53 16.55 -1.55 -2.24
C PRO A 53 16.36 -0.20 -1.51
N GLY A 54 16.88 0.90 -2.06
CA GLY A 54 16.68 2.23 -1.48
C GLY A 54 15.23 2.71 -1.55
N ALA A 55 14.52 2.44 -2.65
CA ALA A 55 13.10 2.74 -2.76
C ALA A 55 12.26 1.81 -1.86
N HIS A 56 12.65 0.53 -1.79
CA HIS A 56 12.02 -0.45 -0.91
C HIS A 56 12.04 -0.01 0.55
N ALA A 57 13.20 0.43 1.05
CA ALA A 57 13.35 0.90 2.43
C ALA A 57 12.48 2.14 2.72
N LYS A 58 12.42 3.10 1.79
CA LYS A 58 11.54 4.28 1.92
C LYS A 58 10.07 3.90 1.98
N ILE A 59 9.62 2.96 1.14
CA ILE A 59 8.23 2.49 1.14
C ILE A 59 7.92 1.74 2.43
N CYS A 60 8.82 0.85 2.91
CA CYS A 60 8.66 0.19 4.21
C CYS A 60 8.47 1.20 5.34
N HIS A 61 9.29 2.26 5.38
CA HIS A 61 9.15 3.33 6.37
C HIS A 61 7.77 4.03 6.28
N CYS A 62 7.29 4.36 5.08
CA CYS A 62 5.94 4.90 4.90
C CYS A 62 4.84 3.93 5.37
N LEU A 63 5.05 2.62 5.22
CA LEU A 63 4.13 1.58 5.68
C LEU A 63 4.24 1.30 7.19
N GLY A 64 5.17 1.95 7.91
CA GLY A 64 5.42 1.67 9.33
C GLY A 64 6.03 0.29 9.56
N GLN A 65 6.76 -0.24 8.57
CA GLN A 65 7.42 -1.55 8.60
C GLN A 65 8.92 -1.42 8.43
N GLU A 66 9.64 -2.45 8.87
CA GLU A 66 11.06 -2.60 8.59
C GLU A 66 11.30 -3.31 7.24
N PRO A 67 12.37 -2.92 6.50
CA PRO A 67 12.76 -3.57 5.25
C PRO A 67 12.94 -5.09 5.41
N ALA A 68 12.62 -5.83 4.36
CA ALA A 68 12.77 -7.29 4.36
C ALA A 68 14.25 -7.67 4.44
N GLN A 69 14.60 -8.52 5.40
CA GLN A 69 15.89 -9.23 5.37
C GLN A 69 15.78 -10.57 4.64
N THR A 70 14.58 -11.18 4.63
CA THR A 70 14.29 -12.46 3.98
C THR A 70 12.97 -12.37 3.22
N TRP A 71 12.84 -13.10 2.11
CA TRP A 71 11.60 -13.11 1.32
C TRP A 71 10.58 -14.18 1.74
N ALA A 72 11.00 -15.17 2.51
CA ALA A 72 10.15 -16.28 2.89
C ALA A 72 8.88 -15.78 3.61
N GLY A 73 7.71 -16.12 3.07
CA GLY A 73 6.41 -15.74 3.62
C GLY A 73 5.99 -14.28 3.39
N ARG A 74 6.84 -13.40 2.85
CA ARG A 74 6.48 -11.99 2.65
C ARG A 74 5.61 -11.73 1.42
N LEU A 75 5.58 -12.65 0.47
CA LEU A 75 4.72 -12.58 -0.73
C LEU A 75 3.31 -13.15 -0.53
N VAL A 76 2.92 -13.43 0.72
CA VAL A 76 1.59 -13.92 1.06
C VAL A 76 0.69 -12.76 1.44
N TRP A 77 -0.55 -12.77 0.95
CA TRP A 77 -1.56 -11.80 1.34
C TRP A 77 -1.89 -11.93 2.83
N SER A 78 -1.93 -10.82 3.55
CA SER A 78 -2.07 -10.79 5.01
C SER A 78 -2.78 -9.53 5.50
N GLU A 79 -3.05 -9.50 6.80
CA GLU A 79 -3.53 -8.31 7.52
C GLU A 79 -2.42 -7.66 8.36
N CYS A 80 -1.14 -7.86 7.99
CA CYS A 80 0.00 -7.41 8.80
C CYS A 80 0.07 -5.89 8.98
N LEU A 81 -0.65 -5.12 8.16
CA LEU A 81 -0.75 -3.66 8.25
C LEU A 81 -1.94 -3.19 9.11
N SER A 82 -2.74 -4.12 9.66
CA SER A 82 -3.88 -3.77 10.51
C SER A 82 -3.41 -3.12 11.81
N GLY A 83 -3.95 -1.94 12.12
CA GLY A 83 -3.60 -1.18 13.31
C GLY A 83 -2.23 -0.51 13.28
N ILE A 84 -1.45 -0.63 12.19
CA ILE A 84 -0.16 0.05 12.06
C ILE A 84 -0.38 1.54 11.77
N LYS A 85 0.37 2.39 12.49
CA LYS A 85 0.47 3.80 12.17
C LYS A 85 1.42 4.00 11.00
N LEU A 86 0.91 4.55 9.90
CA LEU A 86 1.72 4.88 8.73
C LEU A 86 2.80 5.92 9.08
N GLY A 87 3.96 5.78 8.44
CA GLY A 87 5.07 6.71 8.58
C GLY A 87 4.87 7.99 7.78
N GLU A 88 5.91 8.82 7.75
CA GLU A 88 5.85 10.09 7.03
C GLU A 88 5.80 9.90 5.52
N LYS A 89 5.03 10.77 4.85
CA LYS A 89 4.93 10.76 3.39
C LYS A 89 6.22 11.31 2.79
N THR A 90 6.88 10.51 1.96
CA THR A 90 8.12 10.91 1.27
C THR A 90 7.94 10.92 -0.25
N ILE A 91 8.76 11.70 -0.94
CA ILE A 91 8.85 11.67 -2.41
C ILE A 91 9.73 10.48 -2.79
N LEU A 92 9.13 9.46 -3.40
CA LEU A 92 9.84 8.24 -3.79
C LEU A 92 10.71 8.42 -5.04
N PHE A 93 10.19 9.12 -6.04
CA PHE A 93 10.83 9.33 -7.34
C PHE A 93 10.69 10.81 -7.73
N PRO A 94 11.64 11.67 -7.35
CA PRO A 94 11.66 13.06 -7.81
C PRO A 94 11.84 13.10 -9.33
N ARG A 95 11.20 14.07 -9.99
CA ARG A 95 11.46 14.40 -11.38
C ARG A 95 12.19 15.74 -11.36
N ASP A 96 13.35 15.80 -12.00
CA ASP A 96 14.03 17.06 -12.31
C ASP A 96 13.20 17.89 -13.30
#